data_AF-A0A2D9CIA7-F1
#
_entry.id   AF-A0A2D9CIA7-F1
#
_cell.length_a   1.000
_cell.length_b   1.000
_cell.length_c   1.000
_cell.angle_alpha   90.00
_cell.angle_beta   90.00
_cell.angle_gamma   90.00
#
_symmetry.space_group_name_H-M   'P 1'
#
loop_
_entity.id
_entity.type
_entity.pdbx_description
1 polymer ?
#
loop_
_entity_poly.entity_id
_entity_poly.type
_entity_poly.pdbx_seq_one_letter_code
_entity_poly.pdbx_strand_id
1 'polypeptide(L)'
;MEDVPPNLFFLEYISRPQTADIFFEDVLMALVFYGMPILAENNKPRLLYYLKRRGYRGYSMNRPDKVMHKLSVTEKEIGGIPNSSEDIKQAHAAAIEDYIENHVGLLTEGYGDTYFQRTLEDWAKFNINNRTKHDASISSGLAIMACNKHRYTPVAKRTISKVSLGFKKYNNTGVNSKII
;
A
#
# COMPACT_ATOMS: atom_id res chain seq x y z
N MET A 1 2.42 -20.42 1.08
CA MET A 1 2.55 -19.05 1.64
C MET A 1 1.18 -18.61 2.17
N GLU A 2 0.47 -19.49 2.87
CA GLU A 2 -0.88 -19.21 3.43
C GLU A 2 -0.85 -18.99 4.95
N ASP A 3 0.22 -19.42 5.64
CA ASP A 3 0.35 -19.33 7.10
C ASP A 3 1.20 -18.14 7.60
N VAL A 4 1.50 -17.16 6.76
CA VAL A 4 2.33 -16.00 7.16
C VAL A 4 1.44 -14.77 7.33
N PRO A 5 1.55 -14.02 8.43
CA PRO A 5 0.78 -12.79 8.63
C PRO A 5 0.97 -11.82 7.46
N PRO A 6 -0.11 -11.26 6.88
CA PRO A 6 -0.04 -10.42 5.68
C PRO A 6 0.66 -9.07 5.90
N ASN A 7 0.87 -8.71 7.16
CA ASN A 7 1.48 -7.48 7.63
C ASN A 7 2.97 -7.65 7.99
N LEU A 8 3.52 -8.86 7.95
CA LEU A 8 4.89 -9.12 8.37
C LEU A 8 5.91 -8.63 7.33
N PHE A 9 6.88 -7.83 7.76
CA PHE A 9 8.07 -7.55 6.96
C PHE A 9 8.94 -8.80 6.85
N PHE A 10 9.46 -9.10 5.65
CA PHE A 10 10.30 -10.29 5.42
C PHE A 10 11.57 -10.00 4.61
N LEU A 11 11.70 -8.81 4.01
CA LEU A 11 12.84 -8.44 3.18
C LEU A 11 13.25 -6.99 3.44
N GLU A 12 14.50 -6.78 3.84
CA GLU A 12 15.14 -5.46 3.97
C GLU A 12 16.42 -5.44 3.14
N TYR A 13 16.62 -4.38 2.36
CA TYR A 13 17.81 -4.21 1.55
C TYR A 13 18.90 -3.49 2.34
N ILE A 14 19.94 -4.24 2.76
CA ILE A 14 20.90 -3.75 3.77
C ILE A 14 22.00 -2.87 3.16
N SER A 15 22.61 -3.26 2.04
CA SER A 15 23.83 -2.60 1.54
C SER A 15 23.59 -1.92 0.20
N ARG A 16 23.95 -0.64 0.08
CA ARG A 16 23.91 0.07 -1.21
C ARG A 16 25.05 -0.43 -2.10
N PRO A 17 24.77 -1.03 -3.27
CA PRO A 17 25.81 -1.47 -4.18
C PRO A 17 26.51 -0.26 -4.82
N GLN A 18 27.67 -0.51 -5.40
CA GLN A 18 28.49 0.54 -6.03
C GLN A 18 27.81 1.17 -7.24
N THR A 19 27.00 0.41 -7.97
CA THR A 19 26.26 0.89 -9.14
C THR A 19 24.76 0.72 -8.95
N ALA A 20 23.98 1.67 -9.48
CA ALA A 20 22.52 1.62 -9.41
C ALA A 20 21.92 0.45 -10.20
N ASP A 21 22.62 -0.04 -11.24
CA ASP A 21 22.12 -1.13 -12.07
C ASP A 21 22.12 -2.47 -11.33
N ILE A 22 23.13 -2.74 -10.49
CA ILE A 22 23.14 -3.92 -9.61
C ILE A 22 21.92 -3.86 -8.67
N PHE A 23 21.70 -2.70 -8.04
CA PHE A 23 20.53 -2.50 -7.18
C PHE A 23 19.21 -2.76 -7.93
N PHE A 24 19.09 -2.31 -9.19
CA PHE A 24 17.87 -2.52 -9.97
C PHE A 24 17.65 -3.99 -10.33
N GLU A 25 18.70 -4.73 -10.67
CA GLU A 25 18.60 -6.18 -10.91
C GLU A 25 18.25 -6.94 -9.64
N ASP A 26 18.88 -6.62 -8.50
CA ASP A 26 18.58 -7.29 -7.22
C ASP A 26 17.11 -7.08 -6.81
N VAL A 27 16.61 -5.85 -6.96
CA VAL A 27 15.20 -5.55 -6.72
C VAL A 27 14.31 -6.30 -7.71
N LEU A 28 14.65 -6.32 -8.99
CA LEU A 28 13.87 -7.05 -10.00
C LEU A 28 13.83 -8.56 -9.71
N MET A 29 14.96 -9.16 -9.35
CA MET A 29 15.03 -10.57 -8.97
C MET A 29 14.15 -10.85 -7.75
N ALA A 30 14.17 -9.98 -6.73
CA ALA A 30 13.29 -10.11 -5.57
C ALA A 30 11.79 -10.02 -5.97
N LEU A 31 11.41 -9.05 -6.81
CA LEU A 31 10.03 -8.89 -7.28
C LEU A 31 9.52 -10.15 -7.97
N VAL A 32 10.34 -10.73 -8.85
CA VAL A 32 9.98 -11.94 -9.60
C VAL A 32 9.96 -13.17 -8.69
N PHE A 33 10.95 -13.31 -7.81
CA PHE A 33 11.07 -14.46 -6.91
C PHE A 33 9.88 -14.55 -5.93
N TYR A 34 9.52 -13.42 -5.31
CA TYR A 34 8.39 -13.36 -4.37
C TYR A 34 7.03 -13.17 -5.06
N GLY A 35 7.01 -12.76 -6.32
CA GLY A 35 5.78 -12.45 -7.05
C GLY A 35 5.03 -11.23 -6.48
N MET A 36 5.70 -10.38 -5.71
CA MET A 36 5.09 -9.26 -4.98
C MET A 36 5.39 -7.92 -5.67
N PRO A 37 4.38 -7.13 -6.07
CA PRO A 37 4.59 -5.80 -6.62
C PRO A 37 4.98 -4.80 -5.52
N ILE A 38 5.69 -3.74 -5.90
CA ILE A 38 6.15 -2.68 -4.98
C ILE A 38 5.51 -1.34 -5.30
N LEU A 39 5.28 -0.54 -4.26
CA LEU A 39 5.02 0.88 -4.38
C LEU A 39 6.33 1.63 -4.17
N ALA A 40 6.89 2.19 -5.24
CA ALA A 40 8.16 2.93 -5.20
C ALA A 40 7.96 4.43 -5.41
N GLU A 41 8.88 5.23 -4.87
CA GLU A 41 8.89 6.68 -5.10
C GLU A 41 9.16 7.00 -6.57
N ASN A 42 8.47 7.99 -7.12
CA ASN A 42 8.66 8.41 -8.51
C ASN A 42 9.64 9.60 -8.68
N ASN A 43 10.11 10.22 -7.59
CA ASN A 43 11.07 11.33 -7.61
C ASN A 43 12.43 10.91 -8.20
N LYS A 44 12.81 9.62 -8.02
CA LYS A 44 13.97 8.99 -8.65
C LYS A 44 13.49 7.85 -9.55
N PRO A 45 12.91 8.15 -10.73
CA PRO A 45 12.15 7.17 -11.50
C PRO A 45 13.02 6.12 -12.22
N ARG A 46 14.35 6.13 -12.01
CA ARG A 46 15.30 5.23 -12.69
C ARG A 46 14.92 3.76 -12.50
N LEU A 47 14.55 3.35 -11.30
CA LEU A 47 14.07 1.99 -11.02
C LEU A 47 12.78 1.68 -11.81
N LEU A 48 11.82 2.61 -11.82
CA LEU A 48 10.53 2.40 -12.49
C LEU A 48 10.69 2.30 -14.01
N TYR A 49 11.54 3.15 -14.60
CA TYR A 49 11.91 3.04 -16.02
C TYR A 49 12.70 1.76 -16.32
N TYR A 50 13.56 1.33 -15.39
CA TYR A 50 14.28 0.08 -15.51
C TYR A 50 13.30 -1.11 -15.60
N LEU A 51 12.34 -1.21 -14.65
CA LEU A 51 11.29 -2.23 -14.68
C LEU A 51 10.46 -2.18 -15.96
N LYS A 52 10.05 -0.97 -16.39
CA LYS A 52 9.25 -0.80 -17.62
C LYS A 52 10.01 -1.29 -18.86
N ARG A 53 11.27 -0.86 -19.05
CA ARG A 53 12.08 -1.24 -20.22
C ARG A 53 12.34 -2.74 -20.31
N ARG A 54 12.38 -3.42 -19.16
CA ARG A 54 12.58 -4.87 -19.07
C ARG A 54 11.27 -5.68 -19.18
N GLY A 55 10.12 -5.01 -19.32
CA GLY A 55 8.80 -5.67 -19.42
C GLY A 55 8.11 -5.95 -18.08
N TYR A 56 8.69 -5.53 -16.96
CA TYR A 56 8.20 -5.80 -15.60
C TYR A 56 7.35 -4.66 -15.01
N ARG A 57 6.70 -3.87 -15.87
CA ARG A 57 5.84 -2.76 -15.43
C ARG A 57 4.72 -3.19 -14.48
N GLY A 58 4.23 -4.43 -14.60
CA GLY A 58 3.19 -4.99 -13.73
C GLY A 58 3.58 -5.05 -12.25
N TYR A 59 4.88 -5.09 -11.93
CA TYR A 59 5.38 -5.09 -10.56
C TYR A 59 5.46 -3.69 -9.93
N SER A 60 5.27 -2.62 -10.70
CA SER A 60 5.20 -1.25 -10.19
C SER A 60 3.75 -0.88 -9.88
N MET A 61 3.43 -0.67 -8.60
CA MET A 61 2.08 -0.27 -8.20
C MET A 61 1.79 1.18 -8.58
N ASN A 62 0.56 1.45 -8.97
CA ASN A 62 0.07 2.82 -9.08
C ASN A 62 -0.21 3.37 -7.67
N ARG A 63 -0.14 4.69 -7.51
CA ARG A 63 -0.52 5.34 -6.26
C ARG A 63 -1.94 4.91 -5.81
N PRO A 64 -2.12 4.47 -4.56
CA PRO A 64 -3.37 3.89 -4.08
C PRO A 64 -4.48 4.94 -3.86
N ASP A 65 -4.11 6.21 -3.76
CA ASP A 65 -4.97 7.34 -3.44
C ASP A 65 -5.70 7.95 -4.66
N LYS A 66 -5.35 7.55 -5.88
CA LYS A 66 -6.02 8.01 -7.10
C LYS A 66 -6.62 6.85 -7.90
N VAL A 67 -7.75 7.12 -8.52
CA VAL A 67 -8.32 6.22 -9.52
C VAL A 67 -7.50 6.30 -10.80
N MET A 68 -7.39 5.19 -11.52
CA MET A 68 -6.61 5.05 -12.77
C MET A 68 -6.80 6.21 -13.77
N HIS A 69 -8.03 6.72 -13.92
CA HIS A 69 -8.32 7.81 -14.85
C HIS A 69 -7.71 9.16 -14.44
N LYS A 70 -7.52 9.40 -13.13
CA LYS A 70 -6.93 10.64 -12.56
C LYS A 70 -5.41 10.61 -12.45
N LEU A 71 -4.77 9.50 -12.83
CA LEU A 71 -3.32 9.40 -12.87
C LEU A 71 -2.75 10.26 -14.01
N SER A 72 -1.61 10.89 -13.76
CA SER A 72 -0.84 11.59 -14.79
C SER A 72 -0.36 10.62 -15.87
N VAL A 73 0.09 11.14 -17.01
CA VAL A 73 0.67 10.31 -18.09
C VAL A 73 1.85 9.50 -17.57
N THR A 74 2.73 10.13 -16.77
CA THR A 74 3.88 9.46 -16.16
C THR A 74 3.47 8.41 -15.12
N GLU A 75 2.51 8.71 -14.25
CA GLU A 75 2.00 7.74 -13.27
C GLU A 75 1.36 6.52 -13.95
N LYS A 76 0.62 6.71 -15.05
CA LYS A 76 0.09 5.59 -15.85
C LYS A 76 1.22 4.78 -16.46
N GLU A 77 2.22 5.45 -17.01
CA GLU A 77 3.31 4.83 -17.76
C GLU A 77 4.25 4.00 -16.88
N ILE A 78 4.72 4.54 -15.74
CA ILE A 78 5.76 3.93 -14.91
C ILE A 78 5.29 3.54 -13.51
N GLY A 79 4.14 4.05 -13.05
CA GLY A 79 3.62 3.81 -11.69
C GLY A 79 4.32 4.66 -10.64
N GLY A 80 4.28 4.18 -9.40
CA GLY A 80 4.86 4.82 -8.24
C GLY A 80 4.00 5.92 -7.63
N ILE A 81 4.54 6.52 -6.57
CA ILE A 81 3.89 7.60 -5.80
C ILE A 81 4.86 8.78 -5.63
N PRO A 82 4.38 10.03 -5.75
CA PRO A 82 5.21 11.20 -5.47
C PRO A 82 5.49 11.32 -3.98
N ASN A 83 6.75 11.64 -3.64
CA ASN A 83 7.20 11.82 -2.26
C ASN A 83 7.32 13.32 -1.87
N SER A 84 6.79 14.22 -2.71
CA SER A 84 6.88 15.68 -2.50
C SER A 84 5.64 16.28 -1.83
N SER A 85 4.46 15.69 -2.04
CA SER A 85 3.19 16.22 -1.51
C SER A 85 3.10 16.07 0.01
N GLU A 86 2.71 17.13 0.70
CA GLU A 86 2.59 17.14 2.16
C GLU A 86 1.60 16.10 2.68
N ASP A 87 0.45 15.97 2.01
CA ASP A 87 -0.57 14.97 2.34
C ASP A 87 -0.01 13.53 2.30
N ILE A 88 0.89 13.24 1.34
CA ILE A 88 1.51 11.91 1.20
C ILE A 88 2.52 11.70 2.32
N LYS A 89 3.26 12.72 2.73
CA LYS A 89 4.18 12.64 3.87
C LYS A 89 3.43 12.34 5.16
N GLN A 90 2.32 13.03 5.39
CA GLN A 90 1.47 12.80 6.57
C GLN A 90 0.85 11.40 6.54
N ALA A 91 0.30 10.98 5.39
CA ALA A 91 -0.25 9.63 5.24
C ALA A 91 0.80 8.53 5.47
N HIS A 92 2.03 8.77 5.04
CA HIS A 92 3.16 7.86 5.25
C HIS A 92 3.58 7.78 6.71
N ALA A 93 3.63 8.90 7.43
CA ALA A 93 3.91 8.92 8.86
C ALA A 93 2.81 8.21 9.66
N ALA A 94 1.54 8.52 9.38
CA ALA A 94 0.39 7.87 10.00
C ALA A 94 0.36 6.36 9.73
N ALA A 95 0.81 5.91 8.55
CA ALA A 95 0.91 4.49 8.23
C ALA A 95 1.94 3.76 9.10
N ILE A 96 3.09 4.40 9.36
CA ILE A 96 4.14 3.85 10.23
C ILE A 96 3.66 3.83 11.67
N GLU A 97 3.06 4.92 12.16
CA GLU A 97 2.52 5.00 13.52
C GLU A 97 1.45 3.93 13.78
N ASP A 98 0.45 3.82 12.89
CA ASP A 98 -0.59 2.79 12.97
C ASP A 98 0.01 1.37 12.90
N TYR A 99 1.05 1.16 12.11
CA TYR A 99 1.74 -0.14 12.06
C TYR A 99 2.46 -0.45 13.38
N ILE A 100 3.19 0.51 13.96
CA ILE A 100 3.90 0.34 15.22
C ILE A 100 2.92 0.04 16.36
N GLU A 101 1.83 0.82 16.46
CA GLU A 101 0.83 0.67 17.51
C GLU A 101 0.11 -0.68 17.44
N ASN A 102 -0.24 -1.13 16.22
CA ASN A 102 -1.06 -2.33 16.05
C ASN A 102 -0.26 -3.64 15.83
N HIS A 103 1.04 -3.58 15.53
CA HIS A 103 1.81 -4.78 15.15
C HIS A 103 3.21 -4.91 15.74
N VAL A 104 3.78 -3.88 16.37
CA VAL A 104 5.17 -3.93 16.89
C VAL A 104 5.24 -3.68 18.39
N GLY A 105 4.45 -2.71 18.88
CA GLY A 105 4.45 -2.29 20.27
C GLY A 105 3.73 -3.25 21.23
N LEU A 106 3.24 -2.68 22.34
CA LEU A 106 2.40 -3.41 23.28
C LEU A 106 0.97 -3.52 22.71
N LEU A 107 0.54 -4.74 22.46
CA LEU A 107 -0.77 -5.09 21.95
C LEU A 107 -1.69 -5.47 23.11
N THR A 108 -3.00 -5.50 22.85
CA THR A 108 -4.00 -5.90 23.86
C THR A 108 -3.77 -7.33 24.37
N GLU A 109 -3.21 -8.20 23.54
CA GLU A 109 -3.01 -9.63 23.84
C GLU A 109 -1.53 -10.02 24.02
N GLY A 110 -0.59 -9.07 23.95
CA GLY A 110 0.83 -9.37 24.06
C GLY A 110 1.74 -8.30 23.48
N TYR A 111 2.82 -8.72 22.82
CA TYR A 111 3.75 -7.82 22.14
C TYR A 111 3.80 -8.18 20.65
N GLY A 112 3.91 -7.16 19.82
CA GLY A 112 4.19 -7.32 18.40
C GLY A 112 5.63 -7.75 18.13
N ASP A 113 5.95 -7.96 16.85
CA ASP A 113 7.29 -8.35 16.43
C ASP A 113 7.80 -7.53 15.24
N THR A 114 9.12 -7.33 15.22
CA THR A 114 9.85 -6.88 14.03
C THR A 114 11.27 -7.42 14.08
N TYR A 115 11.69 -8.05 12.99
CA TYR A 115 13.01 -8.68 12.89
C TYR A 115 14.07 -7.74 12.31
N PHE A 116 13.69 -6.51 11.93
CA PHE A 116 14.58 -5.53 11.29
C PHE A 116 14.97 -4.43 12.27
N GLN A 117 16.01 -4.70 13.06
CA GLN A 117 16.54 -3.77 14.06
C GLN A 117 16.88 -2.39 13.46
N ARG A 118 17.49 -2.35 12.26
CA ARG A 118 17.82 -1.10 11.58
C ARG A 118 16.58 -0.27 11.26
N THR A 119 15.52 -0.91 10.76
CA THR A 119 14.25 -0.24 10.50
C THR A 119 13.64 0.30 11.79
N LEU A 120 13.67 -0.47 12.89
CA LEU A 120 13.17 -0.03 14.20
C LEU A 120 13.96 1.18 14.75
N GLU A 121 15.28 1.17 14.64
CA GLU A 121 16.13 2.29 15.03
C GLU A 121 15.91 3.53 14.15
N ASP A 122 15.60 3.33 12.87
CA ASP A 122 15.29 4.41 11.94
C ASP A 122 13.92 5.04 12.25
N TRP A 123 12.91 4.21 12.55
CA TRP A 123 11.60 4.67 13.03
C TRP A 123 11.70 5.47 14.33
N ALA A 124 12.53 5.03 15.28
CA ALA A 124 12.71 5.73 16.55
C ALA A 124 13.30 7.14 16.40
N LYS A 125 14.06 7.39 15.32
CA LYS A 125 14.68 8.70 15.02
C LYS A 125 13.90 9.51 13.99
N PHE A 126 12.84 8.94 13.43
CA PHE A 126 12.13 9.49 12.31
C PHE A 126 11.41 10.80 12.69
N ASN A 127 11.81 11.89 12.06
CA ASN A 127 11.14 13.18 12.19
C ASN A 127 10.44 13.54 10.88
N ILE A 128 9.12 13.70 10.93
CA ILE A 128 8.27 14.04 9.77
C ILE A 128 8.79 15.29 9.05
N ASN A 129 9.29 16.28 9.81
CA ASN A 129 9.74 17.57 9.31
C ASN A 129 11.17 17.56 8.77
N ASN A 130 11.99 16.57 9.12
CA ASN A 130 13.39 16.51 8.70
C ASN A 130 13.83 15.07 8.38
N ARG A 131 13.39 14.57 7.22
CA ARG A 131 13.68 13.20 6.76
C ARG A 131 15.06 13.04 6.10
N THR A 132 16.02 13.89 6.39
CA THR A 132 17.36 13.74 5.82
C THR A 132 18.06 12.55 6.50
N LYS A 133 18.13 11.41 5.79
CA LYS A 133 18.84 10.13 6.08
C LYS A 133 18.00 8.91 6.50
N HIS A 134 16.66 8.98 6.50
CA HIS A 134 15.81 7.85 6.95
C HIS A 134 15.24 7.00 5.80
N ASP A 135 16.12 6.34 5.03
CA ASP A 135 15.69 5.55 3.86
C ASP A 135 14.84 4.32 4.23
N ALA A 136 15.13 3.70 5.38
CA ALA A 136 14.39 2.53 5.87
C ALA A 136 12.97 2.92 6.26
N SER A 137 12.79 4.07 6.91
CA SER A 137 11.47 4.63 7.23
C SER A 137 10.66 4.94 5.96
N ILE A 138 11.27 5.58 4.96
CA ILE A 138 10.59 5.86 3.68
C ILE A 138 10.14 4.56 3.01
N SER A 139 11.04 3.60 2.83
CA SER A 139 10.74 2.35 2.15
C SER A 139 9.71 1.49 2.89
N SER A 140 9.84 1.35 4.21
CA SER A 140 8.89 0.59 5.04
C SER A 140 7.49 1.21 5.03
N GLY A 141 7.36 2.54 5.18
CA GLY A 141 6.04 3.16 5.12
C GLY A 141 5.39 3.07 3.73
N LEU A 142 6.18 3.08 2.64
CA LEU A 142 5.65 2.83 1.30
C LEU A 142 5.14 1.38 1.17
N ALA A 143 5.84 0.41 1.75
CA ALA A 143 5.40 -0.98 1.79
C ALA A 143 4.11 -1.16 2.61
N ILE A 144 3.98 -0.50 3.77
CA ILE A 144 2.75 -0.51 4.58
C ILE A 144 1.60 0.10 3.78
N MET A 145 1.80 1.25 3.14
CA MET A 145 0.79 1.89 2.31
C MET A 145 0.35 1.02 1.14
N ALA A 146 1.28 0.29 0.51
CA ALA A 146 1.00 -0.65 -0.57
C ALA A 146 0.08 -1.79 -0.12
N CYS A 147 0.38 -2.40 1.03
CA CYS A 147 -0.42 -3.46 1.63
C CYS A 147 -1.81 -2.95 2.04
N ASN A 148 -1.85 -1.75 2.62
CA ASN A 148 -3.07 -1.10 3.09
C ASN A 148 -3.77 -0.22 2.04
N LYS A 149 -3.57 -0.49 0.74
CA LYS A 149 -4.14 0.31 -0.36
C LYS A 149 -5.65 0.59 -0.24
N HIS A 150 -6.38 -0.31 0.40
CA HIS A 150 -7.82 -0.21 0.64
C HIS A 150 -8.21 0.93 1.61
N ARG A 151 -7.30 1.38 2.48
CA ARG A 151 -7.52 2.51 3.40
C ARG A 151 -7.38 3.86 2.69
N TYR A 152 -6.64 3.90 1.58
CA TYR A 152 -6.36 5.13 0.83
C TYR A 152 -7.26 5.30 -0.41
N THR A 153 -8.15 4.35 -0.71
CA THR A 153 -8.98 4.43 -1.92
C THR A 153 -9.83 5.69 -1.93
N PRO A 154 -9.79 6.50 -3.00
CA PRO A 154 -10.51 7.78 -3.07
C PRO A 154 -12.03 7.63 -3.22
N VAL A 155 -12.52 6.40 -3.35
CA VAL A 155 -13.94 6.10 -3.49
C VAL A 155 -14.48 5.77 -2.10
N ALA A 156 -15.31 6.66 -1.55
CA ALA A 156 -16.06 6.37 -0.34
C ALA A 156 -16.88 5.09 -0.53
N LYS A 157 -16.73 4.12 0.38
CA LYS A 157 -17.55 2.90 0.36
C LYS A 157 -19.01 3.32 0.49
N ARG A 158 -19.76 3.20 -0.60
CA ARG A 158 -21.19 3.50 -0.61
C ARG A 158 -21.92 2.32 0.03
N THR A 159 -22.33 2.47 1.28
CA THR A 159 -23.23 1.50 1.92
C THR A 159 -24.60 1.65 1.29
N ILE A 160 -24.87 0.86 0.26
CA ILE A 160 -26.23 0.76 -0.31
C ILE A 160 -27.05 0.00 0.74
N SER A 161 -27.85 0.73 1.52
CA SER A 161 -28.85 0.10 2.35
C SER A 161 -29.77 -0.70 1.42
N LYS A 162 -29.81 -2.02 1.60
CA LYS A 162 -30.81 -2.87 0.94
C LYS A 162 -32.16 -2.50 1.55
N VAL A 163 -32.79 -1.44 1.05
CA VAL A 163 -34.20 -1.18 1.33
C VAL A 163 -34.95 -2.32 0.68
N SER A 164 -35.54 -3.21 1.50
CA SER A 164 -36.46 -4.21 0.99
C SER A 164 -37.69 -3.47 0.47
N LEU A 165 -37.67 -3.09 -0.81
CA LEU A 165 -38.89 -2.70 -1.52
C LEU A 165 -39.74 -3.97 -1.58
N GLY A 166 -40.55 -4.16 -0.55
CA GLY A 166 -41.46 -5.29 -0.41
C GLY A 166 -42.53 -5.18 -1.48
N PHE A 167 -42.22 -5.61 -2.69
CA PHE A 167 -43.20 -5.88 -3.72
C PHE A 167 -44.03 -7.08 -3.24
N LYS A 168 -45.03 -6.77 -2.42
CA LYS A 168 -46.00 -7.75 -1.93
C LYS A 168 -46.85 -8.17 -3.12
N LYS A 169 -46.93 -9.47 -3.36
CA LYS A 169 -47.86 -10.03 -4.35
C LYS A 169 -49.26 -9.98 -3.71
N TYR A 170 -50.26 -9.58 -4.48
CA TYR A 170 -51.65 -9.55 -4.02
C TYR A 170 -52.41 -10.68 -4.69
N ASN A 171 -53.23 -11.39 -3.93
CA ASN A 171 -54.17 -12.35 -4.46
C ASN A 171 -55.50 -11.65 -4.74
N ASN A 172 -55.97 -11.73 -5.99
CA ASN A 172 -57.17 -11.07 -6.49
C ASN A 172 -58.34 -12.04 -6.74
N THR A 173 -58.35 -13.23 -6.13
CA THR A 173 -59.41 -14.26 -6.34
C THR A 173 -60.71 -13.98 -5.58
N GLY A 174 -61.18 -12.73 -5.52
CA GLY A 174 -62.42 -12.35 -4.83
C GLY A 174 -62.78 -10.88 -5.00
N VAL A 175 -63.82 -10.41 -4.29
CA VAL A 175 -64.33 -9.02 -4.38
C VAL A 175 -63.34 -7.99 -3.79
N ASN A 176 -62.47 -8.40 -2.87
CA ASN A 176 -61.44 -7.54 -2.26
C ASN A 176 -60.05 -8.19 -2.38
N SER A 177 -59.04 -7.40 -2.78
CA SER A 177 -57.64 -7.83 -2.86
C SER A 177 -57.03 -8.06 -1.48
N LYS A 178 -56.31 -9.18 -1.30
CA LYS A 178 -55.52 -9.47 -0.08
C LYS A 178 -54.04 -9.59 -0.41
N ILE A 179 -53.21 -9.05 0.47
CA ILE A 179 -51.74 -9.25 0.45
C ILE A 179 -51.44 -10.74 0.69
N ILE A 180 -50.53 -11.31 -0.10
CA ILE A 180 -49.94 -12.64 0.11
C ILE A 180 -48.82 -12.55 1.14
#